data_AF-A0A8T6FTQ4-F1
#
_entry.id   AF-A0A8T6FTQ4-F1
#
_cell.length_a   1.000
_cell.length_b   1.000
_cell.length_c   1.000
_cell.angle_alpha   90.00
_cell.angle_beta   90.00
_cell.angle_gamma   90.00
#
_symmetry.space_group_name_H-M   'P 1'
#
loop_
_entity.id
_entity.type
_entity.pdbx_description
1 polymer ?
#
loop_
_entity_poly.entity_id
_entity_poly.type
_entity_poly.pdbx_seq_one_letter_code
_entity_poly.pdbx_strand_id
1 'polypeptide(L)'
;MLRQWLEAGGRWLALHGSSGGKAVRRPDTTKREMVKLPYHDTLGGFFLSHPPIRKFRVDLVDAQHPLTRGLPESFETVDEPYMVELQAPERSQLLLTADWGEVDPNAPTGFYFERDTTVLPNGGSTRRAIAFVRELSAGAVAYTTLGHCHTPTTNTQRRVHESVAADGKPPLKLLGSWETEGFRTLLRNGIAWGLGED
;
A
#
# COMPACT_ATOMS: atom_id res chain seq x y z
N MET A 1 13.00 5.47 19.74
CA MET A 1 12.32 6.74 19.45
C MET A 1 10.93 6.54 18.82
N LEU A 2 10.77 6.19 17.53
CA LEU A 2 9.44 6.09 16.91
C LEU A 2 8.52 5.05 17.58
N ARG A 3 9.01 3.83 17.80
CA ARG A 3 8.23 2.78 18.47
C ARG A 3 7.82 3.17 19.90
N GLN A 4 8.72 3.78 20.66
CA GLN A 4 8.42 4.26 22.02
C GLN A 4 7.37 5.38 22.01
N TRP A 5 7.41 6.28 21.03
CA TRP A 5 6.39 7.32 20.87
C TRP A 5 5.01 6.72 20.57
N LEU A 6 4.95 5.71 19.69
CA LEU A 6 3.72 4.96 19.43
C LEU A 6 3.24 4.24 20.70
N GLU A 7 4.13 3.54 21.39
CA GLU A 7 3.79 2.83 22.63
C GLU A 7 3.26 3.77 23.73
N ALA A 8 3.66 5.05 23.71
CA ALA A 8 3.21 6.11 24.61
C ALA A 8 1.93 6.84 24.15
N GLY A 9 1.26 6.39 23.08
CA GLY A 9 -0.01 6.96 22.61
C GLY A 9 0.07 7.70 21.27
N GLY A 10 1.24 7.74 20.63
CA GLY A 10 1.42 8.34 19.31
C GLY A 10 0.61 7.63 18.22
N ARG A 11 0.14 8.39 17.24
CA ARG A 11 -0.61 7.87 16.08
C ARG A 11 0.09 8.26 14.78
N TRP A 12 0.56 7.26 14.04
CA TRP A 12 1.28 7.48 12.78
C TRP A 12 0.38 7.18 11.58
N LEU A 13 0.11 8.19 10.76
CA LEU A 13 -0.42 8.00 9.41
C LEU A 13 0.74 7.79 8.42
N ALA A 14 0.82 6.60 7.85
CA ALA A 14 1.85 6.15 6.93
C ALA A 14 1.28 5.90 5.53
N LEU A 15 1.95 6.40 4.49
CA LEU A 15 1.46 6.33 3.11
C LEU A 15 2.47 5.59 2.22
N HIS A 16 1.95 4.81 1.28
CA HIS A 16 2.62 4.31 0.08
C HIS A 16 4.07 3.82 0.32
N GLY A 17 5.06 4.63 -0.10
CA GLY A 17 6.49 4.31 -0.02
C GLY A 17 7.05 4.08 1.38
N SER A 18 6.31 4.42 2.44
CA SER A 18 6.73 4.18 3.84
C SER A 18 6.94 2.70 4.17
N SER A 19 6.27 1.78 3.47
CA SER A 19 6.46 0.33 3.61
C SER A 19 7.63 -0.23 2.82
N GLY A 20 8.32 0.62 2.04
CA GLY A 20 9.51 0.28 1.27
C GLY A 20 10.69 -0.15 2.14
N GLY A 21 11.90 -0.23 1.62
CA GLY A 21 13.01 -0.70 2.45
C GLY A 21 14.29 -0.79 1.67
N LYS A 22 15.09 -1.82 1.97
CA LYS A 22 16.34 -2.06 1.26
C LYS A 22 16.11 -3.07 0.13
N ALA A 23 16.35 -2.64 -1.10
CA ALA A 23 16.42 -3.55 -2.23
C ALA A 23 17.85 -4.11 -2.41
N VAL A 24 18.01 -5.43 -2.44
CA VAL A 24 19.30 -6.11 -2.66
C VAL A 24 19.31 -6.82 -4.00
N ARG A 25 20.47 -6.86 -4.66
CA ARG A 25 20.63 -7.59 -5.92
C ARG A 25 20.72 -9.08 -5.64
N ARG A 26 20.00 -9.90 -6.40
CA ARG A 26 20.12 -11.36 -6.31
C ARG A 26 21.39 -11.83 -7.02
N PRO A 27 22.11 -12.83 -6.47
CA PRO A 27 23.28 -13.42 -7.12
C PRO A 27 22.96 -13.83 -8.57
N ASP A 28 23.89 -13.58 -9.48
CA ASP A 28 23.83 -14.03 -10.89
C ASP A 28 22.60 -13.56 -11.69
N THR A 29 21.89 -12.51 -11.23
CA THR A 29 20.77 -11.91 -11.99
C THR A 29 20.86 -10.39 -12.05
N THR A 30 20.01 -9.76 -12.85
CA THR A 30 19.75 -8.30 -12.82
C THR A 30 18.62 -7.93 -11.87
N LYS A 31 17.95 -8.92 -11.27
CA LYS A 31 16.79 -8.73 -10.40
C LYS A 31 17.23 -8.28 -9.00
N ARG A 32 16.32 -7.56 -8.35
CA ARG A 32 16.45 -7.17 -6.95
C ARG A 32 15.26 -7.70 -6.18
N GLU A 33 15.46 -7.96 -4.90
CA GLU A 33 14.41 -8.32 -3.96
C GLU A 33 14.44 -7.34 -2.77
N MET A 34 13.28 -7.16 -2.15
CA MET A 34 13.15 -6.32 -0.96
C MET A 34 13.58 -7.09 0.28
N VAL A 35 14.26 -6.42 1.20
CA VAL A 35 14.71 -6.99 2.47
C VAL A 35 13.96 -6.33 3.62
N LYS A 36 13.36 -7.17 4.47
CA LYS A 36 12.72 -6.75 5.71
C LYS A 36 13.75 -6.14 6.67
N LEU A 37 13.41 -4.94 7.14
CA LEU A 37 14.09 -4.21 8.21
C LEU A 37 13.24 -4.19 9.49
N PRO A 38 13.81 -3.99 10.69
CA PRO A 38 13.08 -4.02 11.96
C PRO A 38 11.88 -3.04 12.05
N TYR A 39 11.94 -1.91 11.33
CA TYR A 39 10.85 -0.94 11.38
C TYR A 39 9.56 -1.43 10.70
N HIS A 40 9.61 -2.43 9.80
CA HIS A 40 8.38 -3.00 9.21
C HIS A 40 7.53 -3.69 10.27
N ASP A 41 8.15 -4.26 11.30
CA ASP A 41 7.39 -4.70 12.47
C ASP A 41 6.76 -3.51 13.20
N THR A 42 7.38 -2.32 13.23
CA THR A 42 6.69 -1.16 13.83
C THR A 42 5.57 -0.65 12.93
N LEU A 43 5.79 -0.57 11.61
CA LEU A 43 4.79 -0.12 10.63
C LEU A 43 3.60 -1.09 10.53
N GLY A 44 3.84 -2.39 10.66
CA GLY A 44 2.86 -3.45 10.44
C GLY A 44 2.75 -3.96 9.01
N GLY A 45 3.54 -3.41 8.08
CA GLY A 45 3.55 -3.80 6.67
C GLY A 45 4.97 -3.88 6.12
N PHE A 46 5.18 -4.80 5.18
CA PHE A 46 6.41 -4.91 4.39
C PHE A 46 6.10 -4.94 2.91
N PHE A 47 6.65 -3.99 2.15
CA PHE A 47 6.52 -3.97 0.70
C PHE A 47 7.33 -5.12 0.06
N LEU A 48 6.61 -6.03 -0.61
CA LEU A 48 7.19 -7.17 -1.30
C LEU A 48 7.57 -6.83 -2.74
N SER A 49 6.60 -6.31 -3.50
CA SER A 49 6.72 -5.99 -4.92
C SER A 49 5.51 -5.16 -5.41
N HIS A 50 5.43 -4.89 -6.70
CA HIS A 50 4.25 -4.28 -7.33
C HIS A 50 4.17 -4.71 -8.81
N PRO A 51 2.96 -4.89 -9.39
CA PRO A 51 2.78 -4.88 -10.83
C PRO A 51 2.92 -3.45 -11.40
N PRO A 52 2.83 -3.25 -12.73
CA PRO A 52 2.77 -1.90 -13.31
C PRO A 52 1.62 -1.07 -12.73
N ILE A 53 1.77 0.28 -12.76
CA ILE A 53 0.66 1.18 -12.45
C ILE A 53 -0.54 0.79 -13.30
N ARG A 54 -1.70 0.66 -12.66
CA ARG A 54 -2.92 0.20 -13.31
C ARG A 54 -4.17 0.78 -12.68
N LYS A 55 -5.28 0.65 -13.39
CA LYS A 55 -6.61 0.91 -12.84
C LYS A 55 -7.04 -0.33 -12.05
N PHE A 56 -7.52 -0.14 -10.83
CA PHE A 56 -8.08 -1.22 -10.01
C PHE A 56 -9.17 -0.70 -9.09
N ARG A 57 -9.97 -1.62 -8.57
CA ARG A 57 -11.04 -1.34 -7.62
C ARG A 57 -10.53 -1.52 -6.18
N VAL A 58 -10.90 -0.57 -5.33
CA VAL A 58 -10.71 -0.59 -3.89
C VAL A 58 -12.06 -0.93 -3.25
N ASP A 59 -12.07 -1.91 -2.35
CA ASP A 59 -13.24 -2.35 -1.61
C ASP A 59 -13.07 -2.02 -0.11
N LEU A 60 -14.11 -1.44 0.47
CA LEU A 60 -14.20 -1.13 1.90
C LEU A 60 -14.45 -2.40 2.71
N VAL A 61 -13.72 -2.58 3.81
CA VAL A 61 -13.89 -3.72 4.73
C VAL A 61 -14.65 -3.32 5.98
N ASP A 62 -14.33 -2.15 6.55
CA ASP A 62 -14.95 -1.67 7.78
C ASP A 62 -15.43 -0.23 7.58
N ALA A 63 -16.73 -0.01 7.49
CA ALA A 63 -17.32 1.32 7.32
C ALA A 63 -17.47 2.12 8.63
N GLN A 64 -17.32 1.46 9.78
CA GLN A 64 -17.52 2.05 11.10
C GLN A 64 -16.22 2.62 11.67
N HIS A 65 -15.07 2.12 11.21
CA HIS A 65 -13.78 2.63 11.67
C HIS A 65 -13.60 4.13 11.34
N PRO A 66 -13.08 4.98 12.25
CA PRO A 66 -12.98 6.42 12.01
C PRO A 66 -12.21 6.82 10.75
N LEU A 67 -11.15 6.07 10.41
CA LEU A 67 -10.36 6.27 9.18
C LEU A 67 -11.17 6.09 7.89
N THR A 68 -12.18 5.24 7.88
CA THR A 68 -12.97 4.87 6.70
C THR A 68 -14.41 5.40 6.74
N ARG A 69 -14.78 6.11 7.81
CA ARG A 69 -16.09 6.75 7.95
C ARG A 69 -16.37 7.68 6.75
N GLY A 70 -17.50 7.46 6.09
CA GLY A 70 -17.93 8.25 4.93
C GLY A 70 -17.25 7.88 3.60
N LEU A 71 -16.41 6.84 3.55
CA LEU A 71 -15.99 6.26 2.27
C LEU A 71 -17.16 5.53 1.60
N PRO A 72 -17.21 5.50 0.26
CA PRO A 72 -18.12 4.59 -0.44
C PRO A 72 -17.72 3.12 -0.17
N GLU A 73 -18.65 2.19 -0.34
CA GLU A 73 -18.37 0.75 -0.22
C GLU A 73 -17.25 0.27 -1.15
N SER A 74 -17.04 0.99 -2.25
CA SER A 74 -15.90 0.80 -3.15
C SER A 74 -15.64 2.04 -3.99
N PHE A 75 -14.43 2.14 -4.55
CA PHE A 75 -14.11 3.13 -5.57
C PHE A 75 -13.03 2.62 -6.53
N GLU A 76 -13.03 3.13 -7.76
CA GLU A 76 -11.95 2.85 -8.71
C GLU A 76 -10.82 3.86 -8.56
N THR A 77 -9.60 3.42 -8.82
CA THR A 77 -8.41 4.28 -8.79
C THR A 77 -7.38 3.86 -9.82
N VAL A 78 -6.47 4.76 -10.14
CA VAL A 78 -5.22 4.46 -10.86
C VAL A 78 -4.07 4.68 -9.88
N ASP A 79 -3.30 3.65 -9.59
CA ASP A 79 -2.16 3.73 -8.66
C ASP A 79 -1.12 2.65 -9.00
N GLU A 80 0.03 2.69 -8.33
CA GLU A 80 1.01 1.61 -8.30
C GLU A 80 0.57 0.58 -7.23
N PRO A 81 0.09 -0.62 -7.61
CA PRO A 81 -0.53 -1.53 -6.64
C PRO A 81 0.54 -2.21 -5.77
N TYR A 82 0.93 -1.58 -4.66
CA TYR A 82 1.90 -2.18 -3.74
C TYR A 82 1.36 -3.49 -3.15
N MET A 83 2.15 -4.54 -3.28
CA MET A 83 1.94 -5.81 -2.62
C MET A 83 2.61 -5.70 -1.24
N VAL A 84 1.80 -5.54 -0.19
CA VAL A 84 2.29 -5.39 1.19
C VAL A 84 1.93 -6.61 2.04
N GLU A 85 2.94 -7.22 2.64
CA GLU A 85 2.77 -8.31 3.60
C GLU A 85 2.44 -7.73 4.99
N LEU A 86 1.30 -8.14 5.56
CA LEU A 86 0.94 -7.81 6.95
C LEU A 86 1.88 -8.52 7.92
N GLN A 87 2.56 -7.74 8.78
CA GLN A 87 3.57 -8.28 9.69
C GLN A 87 2.99 -8.82 11.02
N ALA A 88 1.78 -8.40 11.39
CA ALA A 88 1.07 -8.85 12.59
C ALA A 88 -0.44 -8.90 12.32
N PRO A 89 -0.91 -9.80 11.43
CA PRO A 89 -2.31 -9.84 10.99
C PRO A 89 -3.31 -9.96 12.14
N GLU A 90 -2.95 -10.62 13.23
CA GLU A 90 -3.77 -10.78 14.45
C GLU A 90 -3.90 -9.50 15.28
N ARG A 91 -3.05 -8.50 15.01
CA ARG A 91 -3.04 -7.17 15.64
C ARG A 91 -3.26 -6.04 14.64
N SER A 92 -3.70 -6.40 13.44
CA SER A 92 -4.00 -5.45 12.37
C SER A 92 -5.48 -5.52 12.02
N GLN A 93 -6.16 -4.38 12.11
CA GLN A 93 -7.50 -4.22 11.59
C GLN A 93 -7.43 -3.83 10.12
N LEU A 94 -8.01 -4.65 9.26
CA LEU A 94 -8.07 -4.40 7.83
C LEU A 94 -9.16 -3.37 7.53
N LEU A 95 -8.82 -2.35 6.74
CA LEU A 95 -9.74 -1.26 6.39
C LEU A 95 -10.19 -1.31 4.94
N LEU A 96 -9.24 -1.54 4.02
CA LEU A 96 -9.47 -1.54 2.58
C LEU A 96 -8.73 -2.72 1.93
N THR A 97 -9.35 -3.31 0.92
CA THR A 97 -8.74 -4.36 0.07
C THR A 97 -8.83 -4.03 -1.40
N ALA A 98 -8.03 -4.72 -2.20
CA ALA A 98 -8.15 -4.70 -3.64
C ALA A 98 -7.74 -6.05 -4.22
N ASP A 99 -8.18 -6.29 -5.44
CA ASP A 99 -7.78 -7.43 -6.25
C ASP A 99 -7.38 -6.94 -7.65
N TRP A 100 -6.24 -7.40 -8.13
CA TRP A 100 -5.72 -7.13 -9.46
C TRP A 100 -5.11 -8.38 -10.11
N GLY A 101 -5.51 -9.56 -9.63
CA GLY A 101 -5.06 -10.85 -10.11
C GLY A 101 -3.70 -11.30 -9.58
N GLU A 102 -3.22 -12.40 -10.16
CA GLU A 102 -1.89 -12.94 -9.90
C GLU A 102 -0.80 -12.03 -10.48
N VAL A 103 0.36 -12.02 -9.82
CA VAL A 103 1.53 -11.25 -10.26
C VAL A 103 2.66 -12.22 -10.51
N ASP A 104 3.20 -12.22 -11.73
CA ASP A 104 4.38 -13.02 -12.08
C ASP A 104 5.59 -12.53 -11.28
N PRO A 105 6.22 -13.37 -10.45
CA PRO A 105 7.41 -12.97 -9.68
C PRO A 105 8.62 -12.62 -10.55
N ASN A 106 8.61 -13.01 -11.82
CA ASN A 106 9.64 -12.70 -12.80
C ASN A 106 9.29 -11.51 -13.71
N ALA A 107 8.14 -10.86 -13.50
CA ALA A 107 7.67 -9.73 -14.28
C ALA A 107 8.77 -8.65 -14.43
N PRO A 108 8.82 -7.93 -15.57
CA PRO A 108 9.83 -6.91 -15.82
C PRO A 108 9.70 -5.68 -14.89
N THR A 109 8.54 -5.51 -14.26
CA THR A 109 8.23 -4.45 -13.30
C THR A 109 8.20 -5.02 -11.89
N GLY A 110 8.63 -4.23 -10.91
CA GLY A 110 8.66 -4.62 -9.50
C GLY A 110 9.94 -5.35 -9.09
N PHE A 111 9.87 -6.00 -7.94
CA PHE A 111 10.94 -6.77 -7.33
C PHE A 111 10.65 -8.26 -7.40
N TYR A 112 11.72 -9.06 -7.43
CA TYR A 112 11.59 -10.50 -7.32
C TYR A 112 11.07 -10.89 -5.93
N PHE A 113 10.21 -11.90 -5.90
CA PHE A 113 9.79 -12.60 -4.69
C PHE A 113 9.65 -14.10 -5.00
N GLU A 114 9.89 -14.96 -4.02
CA GLU A 114 9.73 -16.41 -4.21
C GLU A 114 8.26 -16.83 -4.13
N ARG A 115 7.53 -16.23 -3.19
CA ARG A 115 6.11 -16.46 -2.92
C ARG A 115 5.43 -15.15 -2.62
N ASP A 116 4.21 -14.99 -3.13
CA ASP A 116 3.37 -13.86 -2.77
C ASP A 116 2.83 -14.04 -1.34
N THR A 117 3.45 -13.36 -0.38
CA THR A 117 3.04 -13.37 1.04
C THR A 117 1.97 -12.32 1.36
N THR A 118 1.49 -11.59 0.35
CA THR A 118 0.63 -10.41 0.51
C THR A 118 -0.86 -10.72 0.30
N VAL A 119 -1.15 -11.90 -0.27
CA VAL A 119 -2.52 -12.41 -0.42
C VAL A 119 -3.10 -12.72 0.95
N LEU A 120 -4.32 -12.24 1.20
CA LEU A 120 -5.02 -12.45 2.46
C LEU A 120 -5.49 -13.91 2.59
N PRO A 121 -5.42 -14.52 3.79
CA PRO A 121 -5.80 -15.93 3.99
C PRO A 121 -7.22 -16.29 3.55
N ASN A 122 -8.17 -15.35 3.66
CA ASN A 122 -9.58 -15.52 3.28
C ASN A 122 -9.93 -14.78 1.96
N GLY A 123 -8.92 -14.34 1.21
CA GLY A 123 -9.06 -13.46 0.06
C GLY A 123 -9.24 -14.15 -1.30
N GLY A 124 -9.38 -15.47 -1.32
CA GLY A 124 -9.09 -16.25 -2.54
C GLY A 124 -7.60 -16.17 -2.90
N SER A 125 -7.23 -16.45 -4.15
CA SER A 125 -5.81 -16.51 -4.54
C SER A 125 -5.14 -15.15 -4.76
N THR A 126 -5.87 -14.02 -4.70
CA THR A 126 -5.38 -12.73 -5.25
C THR A 126 -5.75 -11.46 -4.48
N ARG A 127 -6.67 -11.49 -3.51
CA ARG A 127 -7.03 -10.28 -2.75
C ARG A 127 -5.97 -9.88 -1.72
N ARG A 128 -5.65 -8.58 -1.66
CA ARG A 128 -4.58 -8.02 -0.82
C ARG A 128 -5.09 -6.88 0.05
N ALA A 129 -4.42 -6.65 1.18
CA ALA A 129 -4.64 -5.48 2.01
C ALA A 129 -4.07 -4.23 1.35
N ILE A 130 -4.88 -3.17 1.26
CA ILE A 130 -4.41 -1.87 0.76
C ILE A 130 -4.53 -0.75 1.79
N ALA A 131 -5.29 -0.95 2.88
CA ALA A 131 -5.17 -0.12 4.08
C ALA A 131 -5.48 -0.94 5.34
N PHE A 132 -4.76 -0.65 6.42
CA PHE A 132 -4.95 -1.29 7.73
C PHE A 132 -4.51 -0.37 8.87
N VAL A 133 -4.97 -0.66 10.08
CA VAL A 133 -4.44 -0.09 11.32
C VAL A 133 -3.76 -1.18 12.12
N ARG A 134 -2.55 -0.91 12.63
CA ARG A 134 -1.87 -1.77 13.59
C ARG A 134 -1.80 -1.07 14.95
N GLU A 135 -2.34 -1.73 15.97
CA GLU A 135 -2.26 -1.24 17.35
C GLU A 135 -0.90 -1.57 17.98
N LEU A 136 -0.37 -0.60 18.74
CA LEU A 136 0.90 -0.67 19.45
C LEU A 136 0.74 -0.04 20.84
N SER A 137 0.34 -0.86 21.80
CA SER A 137 0.09 -0.44 23.19
C SER A 137 -0.96 0.68 23.23
N ALA A 138 -0.60 1.89 23.67
CA ALA A 138 -1.54 3.02 23.74
C ALA A 138 -1.72 3.76 22.40
N GLY A 139 -0.87 3.50 21.41
CA GLY A 139 -0.90 4.17 20.11
C GLY A 139 -1.09 3.19 18.95
N ALA A 140 -0.93 3.70 17.73
CA ALA A 140 -1.23 2.93 16.54
C ALA A 140 -0.58 3.49 15.27
N VAL A 141 -0.50 2.65 14.25
CA VAL A 141 -0.10 3.02 12.89
C VAL A 141 -1.27 2.77 11.94
N ALA A 142 -1.72 3.80 11.23
CA ALA A 142 -2.62 3.68 10.10
C ALA A 142 -1.79 3.70 8.82
N TYR A 143 -1.91 2.67 7.98
CA TYR A 143 -1.16 2.56 6.73
C TYR A 143 -2.09 2.37 5.54
N THR A 144 -1.75 2.99 4.41
CA THR A 144 -2.37 2.73 3.10
C THR A 144 -1.32 2.61 2.01
N THR A 145 -1.53 1.66 1.09
CA THR A 145 -0.68 1.45 -0.10
C THR A 145 -0.89 2.51 -1.16
N LEU A 146 -2.04 3.21 -1.13
CA LEU A 146 -2.37 4.25 -2.09
C LEU A 146 -1.48 5.47 -1.90
N GLY A 147 -1.20 6.16 -3.00
CA GLY A 147 -0.56 7.47 -2.98
C GLY A 147 0.62 7.61 -3.92
N HIS A 148 0.80 6.74 -4.91
CA HIS A 148 1.80 6.99 -5.95
C HIS A 148 1.43 8.27 -6.71
N CYS A 149 2.42 9.13 -6.89
CA CYS A 149 2.32 10.24 -7.82
C CYS A 149 3.70 10.53 -8.39
N HIS A 150 3.74 11.08 -9.59
CA HIS A 150 5.00 11.48 -10.20
C HIS A 150 4.84 12.64 -11.16
N THR A 151 5.98 13.28 -11.42
CA THR A 151 6.18 14.31 -12.44
C THR A 151 7.18 13.77 -13.48
N PRO A 152 7.44 14.50 -14.58
CA PRO A 152 8.39 14.04 -15.59
C PRO A 152 9.78 13.76 -15.04
N THR A 153 10.19 14.45 -13.97
CA THR A 153 11.52 14.31 -13.36
C THR A 153 11.59 13.24 -12.28
N THR A 154 10.46 12.79 -11.73
CA THR A 154 10.41 11.74 -10.71
C THR A 154 9.86 10.41 -11.22
N ASN A 155 9.34 10.39 -12.46
CA ASN A 155 8.86 9.16 -13.07
C ASN A 155 10.02 8.21 -13.38
N THR A 156 10.07 7.10 -12.65
CA THR A 156 11.04 6.02 -12.84
C THR A 156 10.42 4.78 -13.50
N GLN A 157 9.10 4.79 -13.72
CA GLN A 157 8.41 3.67 -14.35
C GLN A 157 8.68 3.65 -15.85
N ARG A 158 8.92 2.45 -16.39
CA ARG A 158 9.15 2.26 -17.83
C ARG A 158 7.88 1.94 -18.59
N ARG A 159 6.91 1.29 -17.94
CA ARG A 159 5.64 0.86 -18.52
C ARG A 159 4.52 0.89 -17.49
N VAL A 160 3.30 1.10 -17.97
CA VAL A 160 2.04 0.99 -17.23
C VAL A 160 1.16 -0.08 -17.87
N HIS A 161 0.12 -0.47 -17.17
CA HIS A 161 -0.90 -1.38 -17.69
C HIS A 161 -1.77 -0.68 -18.76
N GLU A 162 -2.31 -1.46 -19.70
CA GLU A 162 -3.16 -0.96 -20.79
C GLU A 162 -4.42 -0.20 -20.31
N SER A 163 -4.88 -0.50 -19.09
CA SER A 163 -5.98 0.21 -18.44
C SER A 163 -5.66 1.68 -18.11
N VAL A 164 -4.40 2.10 -18.20
CA VAL A 164 -3.93 3.47 -17.95
C VAL A 164 -3.55 4.13 -19.26
N ALA A 165 -2.78 3.44 -20.09
CA ALA A 165 -2.43 3.88 -21.43
C ALA A 165 -2.34 2.67 -22.36
N ALA A 166 -3.09 2.70 -23.47
CA ALA A 166 -3.16 1.57 -24.40
C ALA A 166 -1.80 1.21 -25.04
N ASP A 167 -0.90 2.19 -25.20
CA ASP A 167 0.45 1.96 -25.70
C ASP A 167 1.46 1.53 -24.61
N GLY A 168 1.00 1.37 -23.38
CA GLY A 168 1.78 0.97 -22.21
C GLY A 168 2.79 2.02 -21.75
N LYS A 169 2.78 3.24 -22.31
CA LYS A 169 3.70 4.30 -21.89
C LYS A 169 3.15 5.00 -20.65
N PRO A 170 3.98 5.23 -19.62
CA PRO A 170 3.54 5.98 -18.46
C PRO A 170 3.22 7.42 -18.86
N PRO A 171 2.11 8.00 -18.33
CA PRO A 171 1.89 9.43 -18.48
C PRO A 171 3.06 10.21 -17.85
N LEU A 172 3.36 11.38 -18.39
CA LEU A 172 4.46 12.21 -17.86
C LEU A 172 4.20 12.73 -16.45
N LYS A 173 2.92 12.96 -16.14
CA LYS A 173 2.44 13.35 -14.81
C LYS A 173 1.31 12.40 -14.43
N LEU A 174 1.35 11.89 -13.21
CA LEU A 174 0.28 11.09 -12.63
C LEU A 174 0.00 11.57 -11.22
N LEU A 175 -1.27 11.91 -10.96
CA LEU A 175 -1.78 12.11 -9.61
C LEU A 175 -2.49 10.85 -9.11
N GLY A 176 -3.13 10.05 -9.97
CA GLY A 176 -3.62 8.72 -9.57
C GLY A 176 -4.65 8.78 -8.43
N SER A 177 -4.43 8.03 -7.35
CA SER A 177 -5.37 7.97 -6.22
C SER A 177 -5.66 9.32 -5.59
N TRP A 178 -4.73 10.28 -5.66
CA TRP A 178 -4.88 11.65 -5.15
C TRP A 178 -6.07 12.42 -5.77
N GLU A 179 -6.57 11.96 -6.92
CA GLU A 179 -7.74 12.55 -7.61
C GLU A 179 -9.07 11.91 -7.19
N THR A 180 -9.03 10.78 -6.47
CA THR A 180 -10.24 10.08 -6.04
C THR A 180 -10.81 10.65 -4.76
N GLU A 181 -12.13 10.79 -4.67
CA GLU A 181 -12.78 11.21 -3.42
C GLU A 181 -12.61 10.19 -2.31
N GLY A 182 -12.58 8.88 -2.63
CA GLY A 182 -12.32 7.82 -1.65
C GLY A 182 -10.98 8.00 -0.92
N PHE A 183 -9.89 8.23 -1.68
CA PHE A 183 -8.57 8.47 -1.07
C PHE A 183 -8.49 9.83 -0.37
N ARG A 184 -9.09 10.89 -0.92
CA ARG A 184 -9.14 12.20 -0.25
C ARG A 184 -9.87 12.14 1.09
N THR A 185 -10.98 11.42 1.19
CA THR A 185 -11.70 11.23 2.46
C THR A 185 -10.87 10.38 3.43
N LEU A 186 -10.23 9.30 2.97
CA LEU A 186 -9.31 8.51 3.79
C LEU A 186 -8.18 9.37 4.39
N LEU A 187 -7.60 10.27 3.59
CA LEU A 187 -6.54 11.17 4.05
C LEU A 187 -7.04 12.19 5.08
N ARG A 188 -8.21 12.81 4.85
CA ARG A 188 -8.81 13.75 5.82
C ARG A 188 -9.08 13.06 7.15
N ASN A 189 -9.70 11.87 7.10
CA ASN A 189 -9.94 11.06 8.29
C ASN A 189 -8.64 10.64 8.96
N GLY A 190 -7.62 10.26 8.18
CA GLY A 190 -6.29 9.91 8.68
C GLY A 190 -5.59 11.05 9.42
N ILE A 191 -5.72 12.28 8.93
CA ILE A 191 -5.16 13.45 9.59
C ILE A 191 -5.89 13.71 10.91
N ALA A 192 -7.23 13.74 10.90
CA ALA A 192 -8.03 13.92 12.12
C ALA A 192 -7.72 12.83 13.17
N TRP A 193 -7.68 11.57 12.73
CA TRP A 193 -7.31 10.43 13.57
C TRP A 193 -5.90 10.56 14.15
N GLY A 194 -4.92 10.99 13.33
CA GLY A 194 -3.54 11.22 13.79
C GLY A 194 -3.42 12.34 14.83
N LEU A 195 -4.32 13.33 14.76
CA LEU A 195 -4.42 14.43 15.72
C LEU A 195 -5.25 14.09 16.96
N GLY A 196 -5.99 12.97 16.96
CA GLY A 196 -6.90 12.58 18.04
C GLY A 196 -8.25 13.30 18.01
N GLU A 197 -8.69 13.72 16.83
CA GLU A 197 -9.93 14.47 16.57
C GLU A 197 -11.06 13.60 15.95
N ASP A 198 -10.90 12.28 16.01
CA ASP A 198 -11.72 11.29 15.28
C ASP A 198 -13.07 10.90 15.91
#